data_AF-A0A3M1WZN4-F1
#
_entry.id   AF-A0A3M1WZN4-F1
#
_cell.length_a   1.000
_cell.length_b   1.000
_cell.length_c   1.000
_cell.angle_alpha   90.00
_cell.angle_beta   90.00
_cell.angle_gamma   90.00
#
_symmetry.space_group_name_H-M   'P 1'
#
loop_
_entity.id
_entity.type
_entity.pdbx_description
1 polymer ?
#
loop_
_entity_poly.entity_id
_entity_poly.type
_entity_poly.pdbx_seq_one_letter_code
_entity_poly.pdbx_strand_id
1 'polypeptide(L)'
;MRRYLSAVLLCCLLAGAAAAGPNEPLRVAVASNFLPVARALAERFEQAQGQQVVLVPGATGRLYAQIRHGAPFDVFLAADRERPERLEREGLAVKDTRQTYAVGRLVLWSPDPQRIGDPQQTLSRADFHRLAIANPRLAPYGRAAQQTLQRLGLWQALSRKLVRGENIAQAFHFVRSGNAELGFIAAAQWQALDAARKGSAWQVPQTLHEPIEQQLVLLRDRPSARAFLEWLRMPEARELIRAGGYEVPTDG
;
A
#
# COMPACT_ATOMS: atom_id res chain seq x y z
N MET A 1 -56.46 5.60 44.04
CA MET A 1 -56.49 5.56 42.56
C MET A 1 -55.05 5.54 42.05
N ARG A 2 -54.72 4.56 41.19
CA ARG A 2 -53.48 4.35 40.40
C ARG A 2 -52.15 4.24 41.17
N ARG A 3 -51.54 3.05 41.40
CA ARG A 3 -51.13 1.90 40.55
C ARG A 3 -49.71 2.03 39.92
N TYR A 4 -48.81 1.23 40.48
CA TYR A 4 -47.73 0.41 39.90
C TYR A 4 -46.42 1.02 39.36
N LEU A 5 -45.34 0.54 40.02
CA LEU A 5 -44.08 0.02 39.46
C LEU A 5 -43.80 0.27 37.98
N SER A 6 -42.61 0.82 37.70
CA SER A 6 -41.85 0.44 36.50
C SER A 6 -40.36 0.45 36.85
N ALA A 7 -39.88 -0.76 37.09
CA ALA A 7 -38.48 -1.13 37.09
C ALA A 7 -38.07 -1.56 35.67
N VAL A 8 -36.75 -1.58 35.41
CA VAL A 8 -36.04 -2.25 34.30
C VAL A 8 -36.18 -1.50 32.95
N LEU A 9 -35.14 -1.13 32.21
CA LEU A 9 -34.02 -1.91 31.70
C LEU A 9 -32.74 -1.05 31.56
N LEU A 10 -31.71 -1.43 32.30
CA LEU A 10 -30.31 -1.17 31.94
C LEU A 10 -29.95 -2.17 30.84
N CYS A 11 -30.02 -1.74 29.57
CA CYS A 11 -29.64 -2.57 28.45
C CYS A 11 -28.10 -2.60 28.36
N CYS A 12 -27.50 -3.57 29.07
CA CYS A 12 -26.12 -3.99 28.84
C CYS A 12 -25.98 -4.46 27.39
N LEU A 13 -25.50 -3.58 26.52
CA LEU A 13 -24.91 -3.94 25.23
C LEU A 13 -23.57 -4.65 25.50
N LEU A 14 -23.68 -5.90 25.94
CA LEU A 14 -22.63 -6.89 25.75
C LEU A 14 -22.61 -7.19 24.25
N ALA A 15 -21.87 -6.38 23.49
CA ALA A 15 -21.43 -6.76 22.17
C ALA A 15 -20.51 -7.97 22.33
N GLY A 16 -21.11 -9.16 22.28
CA GLY A 16 -20.38 -10.42 22.20
C GLY A 16 -19.40 -10.33 21.06
N ALA A 17 -18.12 -10.57 21.35
CA ALA A 17 -17.16 -10.92 20.33
C ALA A 17 -17.66 -12.21 19.67
N ALA A 18 -18.40 -12.07 18.57
CA ALA A 18 -18.70 -13.19 17.70
C ALA A 18 -17.34 -13.75 17.26
N ALA A 19 -17.00 -14.92 17.79
CA ALA A 19 -15.84 -15.66 17.35
C ALA A 19 -16.03 -15.88 15.84
N ALA A 20 -15.08 -15.36 15.06
CA ALA A 20 -15.15 -15.42 13.60
C ALA A 20 -15.35 -16.87 13.16
N GLY A 21 -16.45 -17.14 12.47
CA GLY A 21 -16.75 -18.49 11.99
C GLY A 21 -15.66 -18.99 11.02
N PRO A 22 -15.46 -20.32 10.88
CA PRO A 22 -14.46 -20.90 9.97
C PRO A 22 -14.64 -20.50 8.49
N ASN A 23 -15.80 -19.94 8.12
CA ASN A 23 -16.10 -19.47 6.76
C ASN A 23 -16.10 -17.93 6.61
N GLU A 24 -15.67 -17.18 7.63
CA GLU A 24 -15.62 -15.71 7.50
C GLU A 24 -14.49 -15.27 6.55
N PRO A 25 -14.78 -14.39 5.57
CA PRO A 25 -13.77 -13.91 4.63
C PRO A 25 -12.59 -13.24 5.34
N LEU A 26 -11.38 -13.49 4.85
CA LEU A 26 -10.15 -12.89 5.33
C LEU A 26 -10.04 -11.44 4.84
N ARG A 27 -10.14 -10.47 5.74
CA ARG A 27 -10.10 -9.04 5.40
C ARG A 27 -8.67 -8.53 5.44
N VAL A 28 -8.11 -8.24 4.27
CA VAL A 28 -6.72 -7.82 4.12
C VAL A 28 -6.68 -6.33 3.76
N ALA A 29 -6.25 -5.50 4.70
CA ALA A 29 -5.94 -4.11 4.43
C ALA A 29 -4.64 -4.03 3.63
N VAL A 30 -4.67 -3.49 2.41
CA VAL A 30 -3.52 -3.52 1.50
C VAL A 30 -3.17 -2.14 0.97
N ALA A 31 -1.89 -1.77 1.07
CA ALA A 31 -1.43 -0.53 0.48
C ALA A 31 -1.60 -0.53 -1.05
N SER A 32 -2.13 0.56 -1.61
CA SER A 32 -2.59 0.59 -3.01
C SER A 32 -1.52 0.28 -4.07
N ASN A 33 -0.21 0.38 -3.76
CA ASN A 33 0.85 -0.04 -4.69
C ASN A 33 0.74 -1.54 -4.99
N PHE A 34 0.42 -2.34 -3.97
CA PHE A 34 0.52 -3.78 -3.99
C PHE A 34 -0.78 -4.45 -4.45
N LEU A 35 -1.85 -3.67 -4.66
CA LEU A 35 -3.18 -4.20 -4.98
C LEU A 35 -3.20 -5.16 -6.19
N PRO A 36 -2.53 -4.88 -7.33
CA PRO A 36 -2.52 -5.82 -8.45
C PRO A 36 -1.92 -7.18 -8.08
N VAL A 37 -0.80 -7.19 -7.37
CA VAL A 37 -0.12 -8.42 -6.92
C VAL A 37 -0.94 -9.11 -5.83
N ALA A 38 -1.50 -8.35 -4.89
CA ALA A 38 -2.36 -8.87 -3.83
C ALA A 38 -3.60 -9.58 -4.39
N ARG A 39 -4.17 -9.12 -5.52
CA ARG A 39 -5.27 -9.81 -6.20
C ARG A 39 -4.84 -11.18 -6.72
N ALA A 40 -3.70 -11.26 -7.41
CA ALA A 40 -3.17 -12.54 -7.89
C ALA A 40 -2.84 -13.49 -6.74
N LEU A 41 -2.25 -12.97 -5.65
CA LEU A 41 -1.96 -13.75 -4.44
C LEU A 41 -3.23 -14.26 -3.74
N ALA A 42 -4.26 -13.40 -3.65
CA ALA A 42 -5.55 -13.76 -3.07
C ALA A 42 -6.24 -14.85 -3.87
N GLU A 43 -6.29 -14.72 -5.21
CA GLU A 43 -6.90 -15.70 -6.09
C GLU A 43 -6.24 -17.09 -5.96
N ARG A 44 -4.91 -17.14 -5.95
CA ARG A 44 -4.17 -18.41 -5.76
C ARG A 44 -4.37 -19.00 -4.37
N PHE A 45 -4.38 -18.16 -3.34
CA PHE A 45 -4.67 -18.61 -1.98
C PHE A 45 -6.08 -19.17 -1.84
N GLU A 46 -7.08 -18.50 -2.41
CA GLU A 46 -8.48 -18.93 -2.43
C GLU A 46 -8.62 -20.30 -3.12
N GLN A 47 -7.96 -20.50 -4.26
CA GLN A 47 -7.93 -21.77 -4.99
C GLN A 47 -7.29 -22.90 -4.16
N ALA A 48 -6.21 -22.61 -3.43
CA ALA A 48 -5.47 -23.61 -2.67
C ALA A 48 -6.09 -23.95 -1.31
N GLN A 49 -6.70 -22.98 -0.64
CA GLN A 49 -7.16 -23.11 0.76
C GLN A 49 -8.69 -23.06 0.92
N GLY A 50 -9.45 -22.71 -0.13
CA GLY A 50 -10.89 -22.55 -0.05
C GLY A 50 -11.35 -21.37 0.82
N GLN A 51 -10.43 -20.49 1.24
CA GLN A 51 -10.69 -19.36 2.12
C GLN A 51 -10.82 -18.08 1.31
N GLN A 52 -12.00 -17.48 1.29
CA GLN A 52 -12.25 -16.19 0.65
C GLN A 52 -11.39 -15.07 1.26
N VAL A 53 -10.84 -14.19 0.42
CA VAL A 53 -10.03 -13.03 0.78
C VAL A 53 -10.68 -11.74 0.25
N VAL A 54 -10.96 -10.80 1.15
CA VAL A 54 -11.47 -9.47 0.82
C VAL A 54 -10.34 -8.46 0.97
N LEU A 55 -9.84 -7.97 -0.17
CA LEU A 55 -8.81 -6.93 -0.21
C LEU A 55 -9.43 -5.54 -0.03
N VAL A 56 -8.93 -4.78 0.94
CA VAL A 56 -9.33 -3.39 1.20
C VAL A 56 -8.16 -2.45 0.90
N PRO A 57 -8.12 -1.84 -0.30
CA PRO A 57 -7.00 -1.00 -0.70
C PRO A 57 -7.05 0.40 -0.07
N GLY A 58 -5.89 0.97 0.24
CA GLY A 58 -5.79 2.35 0.70
C GLY A 58 -4.36 2.89 0.83
N ALA A 59 -4.23 4.16 1.23
CA ALA A 59 -2.94 4.69 1.66
C ALA A 59 -2.51 4.01 2.98
N THR A 60 -1.23 3.63 3.10
CA THR A 60 -0.71 2.96 4.31
C THR A 60 -1.07 3.71 5.60
N GLY A 61 -0.94 5.05 5.60
CA GLY A 61 -1.29 5.87 6.76
C GLY A 61 -2.78 5.91 7.10
N ARG A 62 -3.66 5.81 6.10
CA ARG A 62 -5.12 5.78 6.33
C ARG A 62 -5.56 4.42 6.84
N LEU A 63 -5.05 3.34 6.26
CA LEU A 63 -5.30 1.98 6.74
C LEU A 63 -4.80 1.82 8.17
N TYR A 64 -3.59 2.31 8.47
CA TYR A 64 -3.06 2.35 9.84
C TYR A 64 -4.00 3.10 10.80
N ALA A 65 -4.49 4.29 10.43
CA ALA A 65 -5.45 5.02 11.26
C ALA A 65 -6.76 4.25 11.47
N GLN A 66 -7.29 3.61 10.42
CA GLN A 66 -8.48 2.76 10.53
C GLN A 66 -8.25 1.57 11.49
N ILE A 67 -7.12 0.88 11.39
CA ILE A 67 -6.75 -0.21 12.29
C ILE A 67 -6.73 0.27 13.75
N ARG A 68 -6.11 1.43 14.01
CA ARG A 68 -6.09 2.04 15.34
C ARG A 68 -7.46 2.42 15.88
N HIS A 69 -8.41 2.70 15.00
CA HIS A 69 -9.80 2.98 15.35
C HIS A 69 -10.68 1.72 15.35
N GLY A 70 -10.09 0.53 15.33
CA GLY A 70 -10.80 -0.73 15.50
C GLY A 70 -11.43 -1.28 14.22
N ALA A 71 -10.99 -0.82 13.04
CA ALA A 71 -11.42 -1.41 11.79
C ALA A 71 -11.12 -2.92 11.77
N PRO A 72 -12.11 -3.77 11.45
CA PRO A 72 -12.02 -5.22 11.63
C PRO A 72 -11.26 -5.90 10.49
N PHE A 73 -9.97 -5.59 10.35
CA PHE A 73 -9.06 -6.26 9.42
C PHE A 73 -8.34 -7.42 10.12
N ASP A 74 -7.92 -8.42 9.33
CA ASP A 74 -7.18 -9.58 9.81
C ASP A 74 -5.69 -9.48 9.49
N VAL A 75 -5.36 -8.91 8.33
CA VAL A 75 -3.99 -8.77 7.84
C VAL A 75 -3.78 -7.33 7.36
N PHE A 76 -2.62 -6.76 7.65
CA PHE A 76 -2.21 -5.48 7.10
C PHE A 76 -0.95 -5.64 6.26
N LEU A 77 -1.06 -5.37 4.96
CA LEU A 77 0.04 -5.31 4.00
C LEU A 77 0.41 -3.84 3.75
N ALA A 78 1.39 -3.34 4.49
CA ALA A 78 1.82 -1.94 4.47
C ALA A 78 2.94 -1.69 3.46
N ALA A 79 2.97 -0.48 2.88
CA ALA A 79 4.07 -0.05 2.01
C ALA A 79 5.28 0.57 2.74
N ASP A 80 5.32 0.46 4.07
CA ASP A 80 6.44 0.88 4.91
C ASP A 80 6.66 -0.09 6.06
N ARG A 81 7.82 0.04 6.69
CA ARG A 81 8.20 -0.60 7.96
C ARG A 81 7.62 0.13 9.19
N GLU A 82 7.54 1.45 9.11
CA GLU A 82 7.19 2.33 10.24
C GLU A 82 5.84 1.99 10.89
N ARG A 83 4.78 1.74 10.10
CA ARG A 83 3.42 1.56 10.63
C ARG A 83 3.18 0.16 11.18
N PRO A 84 3.60 -0.94 10.52
CA PRO A 84 3.57 -2.26 11.11
C PRO A 84 4.34 -2.35 12.44
N GLU A 85 5.54 -1.78 12.52
CA GLU A 85 6.30 -1.71 13.79
C GLU A 85 5.56 -0.94 14.88
N ARG A 86 4.89 0.14 14.50
CA ARG A 86 4.13 0.94 15.44
C ARG A 86 2.89 0.21 15.95
N LEU A 87 2.19 -0.54 15.10
CA LEU A 87 1.06 -1.39 15.51
C LEU A 87 1.51 -2.48 16.49
N GLU A 88 2.68 -3.08 16.27
CA GLU A 88 3.28 -4.05 17.18
C GLU A 88 3.59 -3.42 18.55
N ARG A 89 4.25 -2.24 18.57
CA ARG A 89 4.51 -1.50 19.83
C ARG A 89 3.23 -1.07 20.55
N GLU A 90 2.17 -0.76 19.82
CA GLU A 90 0.87 -0.37 20.36
C GLU A 90 0.03 -1.57 20.82
N GLY A 91 0.51 -2.81 20.65
CA GLY A 91 -0.22 -4.03 21.03
C GLY A 91 -1.42 -4.35 20.12
N LEU A 92 -1.46 -3.76 18.93
CA LEU A 92 -2.55 -3.91 17.94
C LEU A 92 -2.22 -4.93 16.84
N ALA A 93 -1.00 -5.45 16.83
CA ALA A 93 -0.58 -6.55 15.95
C ALA A 93 -0.35 -7.83 16.77
N VAL A 94 -0.60 -8.98 16.14
CA VAL A 94 -0.25 -10.29 16.70
C VAL A 94 1.28 -10.39 16.77
N LYS A 95 1.80 -10.74 17.94
CA LYS A 95 3.24 -10.86 18.19
C LYS A 95 3.90 -11.84 17.22
N ASP A 96 5.15 -11.55 16.86
CA ASP A 96 6.00 -12.41 16.03
C ASP A 96 5.44 -12.71 14.64
N THR A 97 4.57 -11.84 14.12
CA THR A 97 4.00 -11.95 12.76
C THR A 97 4.55 -10.90 11.79
N ARG A 98 5.28 -9.90 12.28
CA ARG A 98 5.78 -8.82 11.44
C ARG A 98 6.90 -9.31 10.52
N GLN A 99 6.76 -9.10 9.22
CA GLN A 99 7.77 -9.51 8.23
C GLN A 99 7.82 -8.55 7.04
N THR A 100 9.01 -8.30 6.50
CA THR A 100 9.16 -7.64 5.20
C THR A 100 8.81 -8.63 4.09
N TYR A 101 7.77 -8.33 3.31
CA TYR A 101 7.31 -9.20 2.23
C TYR A 101 7.75 -8.74 0.85
N ALA A 102 8.09 -7.45 0.72
CA ALA A 102 8.50 -6.85 -0.55
C ALA A 102 9.33 -5.59 -0.31
N VAL A 103 10.13 -5.21 -1.28
CA VAL A 103 10.79 -3.91 -1.37
C VAL A 103 10.38 -3.25 -2.69
N GLY A 104 9.80 -2.06 -2.56
CA GLY A 104 9.30 -1.27 -3.69
C GLY A 104 10.39 -0.49 -4.43
N ARG A 105 10.11 -0.17 -5.69
CA ARG A 105 10.94 0.71 -6.53
C ARG A 105 10.14 1.90 -7.01
N LEU A 106 10.75 3.09 -6.95
CA LEU A 106 10.14 4.34 -7.39
C LEU A 106 10.52 4.61 -8.85
N VAL A 107 9.54 5.04 -9.64
CA VAL A 107 9.74 5.41 -11.05
C VAL A 107 9.13 6.78 -11.30
N LEU A 108 9.87 7.66 -11.97
CA LEU A 108 9.27 8.82 -12.64
C LEU A 108 8.77 8.37 -14.00
N TRP A 109 7.50 8.60 -14.32
CA TRP A 109 6.87 8.11 -15.55
C TRP A 109 6.10 9.21 -16.26
N SER A 110 6.12 9.16 -17.60
CA SER A 110 5.23 9.90 -18.48
C SER A 110 4.69 8.98 -19.59
N PRO A 111 3.43 9.11 -20.03
CA PRO A 111 2.91 8.38 -21.18
C PRO A 111 3.57 8.79 -22.50
N ASP A 112 4.16 9.99 -22.56
CA ASP A 112 4.89 10.47 -23.73
C ASP A 112 6.30 9.84 -23.77
N PRO A 113 6.66 9.10 -24.84
CA PRO A 113 7.95 8.42 -24.97
C PRO A 113 9.16 9.35 -25.09
N GLN A 114 8.98 10.64 -25.37
CA GLN A 114 10.07 11.61 -25.50
C GLN A 114 10.19 12.52 -24.27
N ARG A 115 9.29 12.39 -23.29
CA ARG A 115 9.19 13.33 -22.18
C ARG A 115 10.35 13.26 -21.19
N ILE A 116 10.82 12.06 -20.90
CA ILE A 116 11.90 11.80 -19.94
C ILE A 116 13.12 11.32 -20.71
N GLY A 117 13.97 12.28 -21.11
CA GLY A 117 15.31 12.01 -21.64
C GLY A 117 16.33 11.99 -20.50
N ASP A 118 16.86 13.16 -20.15
CA ASP A 118 17.60 13.35 -18.90
C ASP A 118 16.60 13.67 -17.77
N PRO A 119 16.46 12.81 -16.74
CA PRO A 119 15.43 12.98 -15.72
C PRO A 119 15.64 14.21 -14.84
N GLN A 120 16.90 14.57 -14.55
CA GLN A 120 17.22 15.72 -13.71
C GLN A 120 16.94 17.03 -14.47
N GLN A 121 17.30 17.11 -15.75
CA GLN A 121 16.96 18.23 -16.63
C GLN A 121 15.45 18.33 -16.86
N THR A 122 14.77 17.20 -17.05
CA THR A 122 13.31 17.16 -17.21
C THR A 122 12.63 17.78 -15.99
N LEU A 123 13.06 17.40 -14.79
CA LEU A 123 12.53 17.95 -13.54
C LEU A 123 12.97 19.40 -13.27
N SER A 124 14.22 19.77 -13.57
CA SER A 124 14.76 21.10 -13.27
C SER A 124 14.30 22.20 -14.22
N ARG A 125 14.13 21.89 -15.51
CA ARG A 125 13.50 22.81 -16.48
C ARG A 125 12.05 23.10 -16.11
N ALA A 126 11.42 22.15 -15.44
CA ALA A 126 10.04 22.24 -14.99
C ALA A 126 9.07 22.55 -16.15
N ASP A 127 9.36 22.18 -17.39
CA ASP A 127 8.53 22.50 -18.56
C ASP A 127 7.35 21.54 -18.70
N PHE A 128 6.54 21.46 -17.65
CA PHE A 128 5.32 20.65 -17.51
C PHE A 128 4.28 21.39 -16.67
N HIS A 129 3.00 21.09 -16.87
CA HIS A 129 1.90 21.71 -16.13
C HIS A 129 1.80 21.18 -14.69
N ARG A 130 1.86 19.85 -14.52
CA ARG A 130 1.75 19.16 -13.23
C ARG A 130 2.64 17.94 -13.15
N LEU A 131 3.21 17.73 -11.95
CA LEU A 131 3.94 16.54 -11.54
C LEU A 131 3.11 15.82 -10.45
N ALA A 132 2.65 14.61 -10.74
CA ALA A 132 1.89 13.83 -9.78
C ALA A 132 2.79 13.11 -8.77
N ILE A 133 2.43 13.20 -7.49
CA ILE A 133 3.02 12.40 -6.40
C ILE A 133 1.91 11.87 -5.50
N ALA A 134 2.15 10.77 -4.81
CA ALA A 134 1.30 10.40 -3.67
C ALA A 134 1.56 11.35 -2.49
N ASN A 135 0.59 11.50 -1.58
CA ASN A 135 0.71 12.36 -0.41
C ASN A 135 1.82 11.84 0.51
N PRO A 136 2.93 12.59 0.70
CA PRO A 136 4.09 12.08 1.46
C PRO A 136 3.79 11.75 2.91
N ARG A 137 2.77 12.38 3.51
CA ARG A 137 2.34 12.10 4.88
C ARG A 137 1.62 10.76 5.02
N LEU A 138 0.93 10.32 3.98
CA LEU A 138 0.06 9.13 4.01
C LEU A 138 0.66 7.93 3.29
N ALA A 139 1.45 8.17 2.25
CA ALA A 139 1.90 7.16 1.31
C ALA A 139 3.44 7.11 1.24
N PRO A 140 4.06 5.95 1.50
CA PRO A 140 5.52 5.78 1.44
C PRO A 140 6.15 6.15 0.10
N TYR A 141 5.51 5.81 -1.03
CA TYR A 141 5.96 6.25 -2.36
C TYR A 141 5.93 7.78 -2.55
N GLY A 142 5.00 8.47 -1.87
CA GLY A 142 4.98 9.94 -1.85
C GLY A 142 6.16 10.50 -1.05
N ARG A 143 6.51 9.84 0.06
CA ARG A 143 7.68 10.18 0.87
C ARG A 143 8.98 9.97 0.08
N ALA A 144 9.09 8.86 -0.63
CA ALA A 144 10.23 8.58 -1.51
C ALA A 144 10.35 9.62 -2.63
N ALA A 145 9.25 9.99 -3.28
CA ALA A 145 9.23 11.06 -4.28
C ALA A 145 9.66 12.42 -3.71
N GLN A 146 9.19 12.76 -2.50
CA GLN A 146 9.62 13.96 -1.80
C GLN A 146 11.14 13.92 -1.50
N GLN A 147 11.66 12.81 -0.98
CA GLN A 147 13.08 12.63 -0.69
C GLN A 147 13.94 12.76 -1.95
N THR A 148 13.49 12.17 -3.06
CA THR A 148 14.16 12.29 -4.37
C THR A 148 14.25 13.75 -4.79
N LEU A 149 13.12 14.47 -4.78
CA LEU A 149 13.11 15.89 -5.14
C LEU A 149 13.92 16.76 -4.17
N GLN A 150 14.00 16.40 -2.88
CA GLN A 150 14.83 17.10 -1.90
C GLN A 150 16.33 16.87 -2.16
N ARG A 151 16.75 15.62 -2.41
CA ARG A 151 18.15 15.30 -2.73
C ARG A 151 18.61 15.92 -4.05
N LEU A 152 17.69 16.12 -5.00
CA LEU A 152 17.95 16.88 -6.24
C LEU A 152 17.87 18.40 -6.07
N GLY A 153 17.50 18.92 -4.89
CA GLY A 153 17.33 20.36 -4.65
C GLY A 153 16.08 20.98 -5.32
N LEU A 154 15.15 20.17 -5.83
CA LEU A 154 14.01 20.61 -6.64
C LEU A 154 12.68 20.69 -5.87
N TRP A 155 12.62 20.20 -4.63
CA TRP A 155 11.36 20.12 -3.88
C TRP A 155 10.63 21.46 -3.74
N GLN A 156 11.35 22.52 -3.35
CA GLN A 156 10.75 23.84 -3.18
C GLN A 156 10.38 24.48 -4.52
N ALA A 157 11.26 24.37 -5.52
CA ALA A 157 11.05 24.91 -6.86
C ALA A 157 9.81 24.30 -7.55
N LEU A 158 9.58 23.00 -7.35
CA LEU A 158 8.46 22.28 -7.97
C LEU A 158 7.18 22.30 -7.13
N SER A 159 7.19 22.85 -5.91
CA SER A 159 6.06 22.78 -4.97
C SER A 159 4.72 23.21 -5.55
N ARG A 160 4.69 24.26 -6.39
CA ARG A 160 3.48 24.79 -7.05
C ARG A 160 3.00 23.94 -8.23
N LYS A 161 3.85 23.06 -8.76
CA LYS A 161 3.52 22.12 -9.86
C LYS A 161 3.10 20.75 -9.36
N LEU A 162 3.24 20.47 -8.06
CA LEU A 162 2.86 19.18 -7.50
C LEU A 162 1.33 19.04 -7.45
N VAL A 163 0.83 17.94 -8.00
CA VAL A 163 -0.52 17.45 -7.72
C VAL A 163 -0.40 16.20 -6.85
N ARG A 164 -1.11 16.19 -5.71
CA ARG A 164 -0.97 15.15 -4.69
C ARG A 164 -2.18 14.22 -4.71
N GLY A 165 -1.97 12.97 -5.08
CA GLY A 165 -2.93 11.90 -4.84
C GLY A 165 -2.91 11.47 -3.37
N GLU A 166 -4.02 11.01 -2.82
CA GLU A 166 -4.13 10.43 -1.49
C GLU A 166 -3.16 9.24 -1.32
N ASN A 167 -3.03 8.43 -2.37
CA ASN A 167 -2.15 7.28 -2.45
C ASN A 167 -1.51 7.19 -3.86
N ILE A 168 -0.65 6.20 -4.05
CA ILE A 168 0.09 5.99 -5.30
C ILE A 168 -0.79 5.56 -6.47
N ALA A 169 -1.92 4.89 -6.22
CA ALA A 169 -2.87 4.54 -7.29
C ALA A 169 -3.55 5.80 -7.85
N GLN A 170 -3.87 6.78 -6.99
CA GLN A 170 -4.40 8.06 -7.44
C GLN A 170 -3.34 8.90 -8.18
N ALA A 171 -2.09 8.92 -7.71
CA ALA A 171 -1.00 9.59 -8.42
C ALA A 171 -0.79 8.99 -9.82
N PHE A 172 -0.77 7.66 -9.94
CA PHE A 172 -0.75 6.95 -11.23
C PHE A 172 -1.94 7.32 -12.11
N HIS A 173 -3.14 7.40 -11.54
CA HIS A 173 -4.33 7.79 -12.30
C HIS A 173 -4.25 9.22 -12.85
N PHE A 174 -3.70 10.18 -12.09
CA PHE A 174 -3.49 11.55 -12.59
C PHE A 174 -2.62 11.57 -13.84
N VAL A 175 -1.53 10.80 -13.86
CA VAL A 175 -0.68 10.70 -15.05
C VAL A 175 -1.41 10.00 -16.20
N ARG A 176 -2.05 8.85 -15.91
CA ARG A 176 -2.77 8.05 -16.92
C ARG A 176 -3.94 8.80 -17.57
N SER A 177 -4.58 9.71 -16.85
CA SER A 177 -5.70 10.53 -17.35
C SER A 177 -5.26 11.83 -18.02
N GLY A 178 -3.96 12.16 -18.02
CA GLY A 178 -3.45 13.42 -18.55
C GLY A 178 -3.61 14.62 -17.61
N ASN A 179 -4.16 14.43 -16.40
CA ASN A 179 -4.24 15.46 -15.36
C ASN A 179 -2.86 15.85 -14.78
N ALA A 180 -1.84 15.04 -15.06
CA ALA A 180 -0.43 15.36 -14.90
C ALA A 180 0.37 14.79 -16.07
N GLU A 181 1.38 15.53 -16.52
CA GLU A 181 2.23 15.10 -17.65
C GLU A 181 3.26 14.04 -17.25
N LEU A 182 3.66 14.05 -15.99
CA LEU A 182 4.57 13.08 -15.40
C LEU A 182 4.20 12.87 -13.93
N GLY A 183 4.64 11.74 -13.38
CA GLY A 183 4.45 11.46 -11.96
C GLY A 183 5.39 10.41 -11.43
N PHE A 184 5.62 10.48 -10.12
CA PHE A 184 6.29 9.42 -9.39
C PHE A 184 5.28 8.32 -9.04
N ILE A 185 5.53 7.11 -9.56
CA ILE A 185 4.68 5.92 -9.42
C ILE A 185 5.50 4.73 -8.92
N ALA A 186 4.82 3.62 -8.59
CA ALA A 186 5.52 2.37 -8.30
C ALA A 186 6.00 1.69 -9.60
N ALA A 187 7.20 1.11 -9.59
CA ALA A 187 7.72 0.35 -10.72
C ALA A 187 6.76 -0.76 -11.16
N ALA A 188 6.11 -1.44 -10.20
CA ALA A 188 5.05 -2.42 -10.44
C ALA A 188 3.93 -1.89 -11.34
N GLN A 189 3.46 -0.65 -11.10
CA GLN A 189 2.41 -0.04 -11.90
C GLN A 189 2.90 0.28 -13.32
N TRP A 190 4.14 0.75 -13.45
CA TRP A 190 4.74 0.99 -14.75
C TRP A 190 4.94 -0.32 -15.53
N GLN A 191 5.43 -1.37 -14.87
CA GLN A 191 5.67 -2.67 -15.47
C GLN A 191 4.38 -3.33 -15.97
N ALA A 192 3.27 -3.16 -15.24
CA ALA A 192 1.95 -3.64 -15.63
C ALA A 192 1.30 -2.90 -16.81
N LEU A 193 1.89 -1.79 -17.30
CA LEU A 193 1.39 -1.10 -18.50
C LEU A 193 1.72 -1.89 -19.78
N ASP A 194 0.73 -1.91 -20.68
CA ASP A 194 0.89 -2.36 -22.08
C ASP A 194 2.06 -1.64 -22.77
N ALA A 195 2.73 -2.32 -23.69
CA ALA A 195 3.87 -1.75 -24.43
C ALA A 195 3.50 -0.43 -25.14
N ALA A 196 2.30 -0.34 -25.72
CA ALA A 196 1.79 0.86 -26.38
C ALA A 196 1.58 2.07 -25.44
N ARG A 197 1.56 1.85 -24.11
CA ARG A 197 1.32 2.88 -23.09
C ARG A 197 2.52 3.08 -22.17
N LYS A 198 3.65 2.43 -22.45
CA LYS A 198 4.82 2.42 -21.58
C LYS A 198 5.44 3.82 -21.43
N GLY A 199 5.39 4.61 -22.50
CA GLY A 199 5.92 5.97 -22.55
C GLY A 199 7.40 6.03 -22.18
N SER A 200 7.81 7.12 -21.53
CA SER A 200 9.16 7.29 -21.01
C SER A 200 9.16 7.14 -19.49
N ALA A 201 10.26 6.60 -18.96
CA ALA A 201 10.39 6.35 -17.53
C ALA A 201 11.84 6.45 -17.05
N TRP A 202 11.99 6.91 -15.82
CA TRP A 202 13.25 6.89 -15.09
C TRP A 202 13.09 6.08 -13.81
N GLN A 203 13.82 4.97 -13.71
CA GLN A 203 13.98 4.24 -12.47
C GLN A 203 14.84 5.07 -11.52
N VAL A 204 14.22 5.53 -10.43
CA VAL A 204 14.89 6.43 -9.50
C VAL A 204 15.99 5.66 -8.76
N PRO A 205 17.25 6.14 -8.78
CA PRO A 205 18.32 5.52 -8.01
C PRO A 205 17.98 5.43 -6.53
N GLN A 206 18.28 4.29 -5.92
CA GLN A 206 18.05 4.08 -4.48
C GLN A 206 18.79 5.10 -3.61
N THR A 207 19.91 5.65 -4.09
CA THR A 207 20.65 6.72 -3.41
C THR A 207 19.88 8.03 -3.34
N LEU A 208 18.67 8.13 -3.90
CA LEU A 208 17.84 9.34 -3.85
C LEU A 208 16.67 9.27 -2.86
N HIS A 209 16.44 8.13 -2.20
CA HIS A 209 15.39 8.00 -1.19
C HIS A 209 15.68 6.84 -0.24
N GLU A 210 14.97 6.76 0.88
CA GLU A 210 15.08 5.57 1.74
C GLU A 210 14.45 4.35 1.06
N PRO A 211 14.93 3.12 1.32
CA PRO A 211 14.31 1.91 0.79
C PRO A 211 12.82 1.83 1.12
N ILE A 212 12.00 1.41 0.16
CA ILE A 212 10.55 1.26 0.33
C ILE A 212 10.28 -0.17 0.81
N GLU A 213 10.75 -0.50 2.02
CA GLU A 213 10.49 -1.79 2.66
C GLU A 213 9.01 -1.91 3.02
N GLN A 214 8.36 -2.97 2.54
CA GLN A 214 6.94 -3.21 2.73
C GLN A 214 6.76 -4.35 3.72
N GLN A 215 6.10 -4.07 4.84
CA GLN A 215 5.92 -5.04 5.92
C GLN A 215 4.46 -5.47 6.08
N LEU A 216 4.30 -6.73 6.44
CA LEU A 216 3.03 -7.32 6.83
C LEU A 216 2.97 -7.41 8.36
N VAL A 217 1.77 -7.37 8.93
CA VAL A 217 1.44 -7.89 10.27
C VAL A 217 0.07 -8.57 10.26
N LEU A 218 -0.12 -9.55 11.13
CA LEU A 218 -1.47 -10.02 11.46
C LEU A 218 -2.07 -9.10 12.52
N LEU A 219 -3.35 -8.78 12.37
CA LEU A 219 -4.13 -7.95 13.29
C LEU A 219 -5.09 -8.79 14.15
N ARG A 220 -5.42 -9.98 13.67
CA ARG A 220 -6.24 -10.97 14.37
C ARG A 220 -5.56 -12.31 14.29
N ASP A 221 -5.47 -12.98 15.44
CA ASP A 221 -4.89 -14.31 15.52
C ASP A 221 -5.96 -15.36 15.21
N ARG A 222 -6.09 -15.73 13.93
CA ARG A 222 -6.98 -16.80 13.50
C ARG A 222 -6.32 -17.70 12.46
N PRO A 223 -6.77 -18.98 12.33
CA PRO A 223 -6.13 -19.95 11.45
C PRO A 223 -5.95 -19.47 10.01
N SER A 224 -6.97 -18.84 9.42
CA SER A 224 -6.92 -18.33 8.05
C SER A 224 -5.92 -17.18 7.85
N ALA A 225 -5.75 -16.32 8.86
CA ALA A 225 -4.77 -15.23 8.82
C ALA A 225 -3.33 -15.76 8.89
N ARG A 226 -3.09 -16.77 9.76
CA ARG A 226 -1.80 -17.48 9.82
C ARG A 226 -1.51 -18.24 8.53
N ALA A 227 -2.50 -18.94 7.97
CA ALA A 227 -2.36 -19.63 6.69
C ALA A 227 -2.00 -18.65 5.56
N PHE A 228 -2.60 -17.46 5.54
CA PHE A 228 -2.26 -16.43 4.54
C PHE A 228 -0.83 -15.89 4.73
N LEU A 229 -0.36 -15.71 5.97
CA LEU A 229 1.03 -15.36 6.25
C LEU A 229 1.99 -16.43 5.72
N GLU A 230 1.77 -17.70 6.03
CA GLU A 230 2.62 -18.79 5.53
C GLU A 230 2.54 -18.89 4.00
N TRP A 231 1.36 -18.69 3.40
CA TRP A 231 1.21 -18.62 1.95
C TRP A 231 2.13 -17.57 1.31
N LEU A 232 2.21 -16.36 1.88
CA LEU A 232 3.08 -15.30 1.36
C LEU A 232 4.57 -15.64 1.39
N ARG A 233 4.98 -16.63 2.20
CA ARG A 233 6.35 -17.15 2.26
C ARG A 233 6.65 -18.22 1.23
N MET A 234 5.62 -18.82 0.64
CA MET A 234 5.79 -19.91 -0.32
C MET A 234 6.51 -19.43 -1.58
N PRO A 235 7.33 -20.28 -2.23
CA PRO A 235 8.04 -19.92 -3.45
C PRO A 235 7.12 -19.35 -4.55
N GLU A 236 5.93 -19.93 -4.73
CA GLU A 236 4.94 -19.46 -5.70
C GLU A 236 4.46 -18.02 -5.43
N ALA A 237 4.13 -17.71 -4.17
CA ALA A 237 3.74 -16.35 -3.78
C ALA A 237 4.89 -15.35 -3.99
N ARG A 238 6.12 -15.74 -3.65
CA ARG A 238 7.31 -14.89 -3.86
C ARG A 238 7.59 -14.65 -5.34
N GLU A 239 7.38 -15.65 -6.20
CA GLU A 239 7.47 -15.48 -7.65
C GLU A 239 6.43 -14.49 -8.17
N LEU A 240 5.17 -14.55 -7.70
CA LEU A 240 4.16 -13.55 -8.05
C LEU A 240 4.54 -12.13 -7.62
N ILE A 241 5.18 -12.00 -6.45
CA ILE A 241 5.69 -10.71 -5.96
C ILE A 241 6.82 -10.19 -6.86
N ARG A 242 7.78 -11.05 -7.23
CA ARG A 242 8.87 -10.70 -8.16
C ARG A 242 8.36 -10.32 -9.54
N ALA A 243 7.45 -11.13 -10.10
CA ALA A 243 6.80 -10.86 -11.38
C ALA A 243 6.00 -9.56 -11.36
N GLY A 244 5.51 -9.15 -10.18
CA GLY A 244 4.87 -7.87 -9.94
C GLY A 244 5.82 -6.67 -9.86
N GLY A 245 7.13 -6.86 -10.01
CA GLY A 245 8.11 -5.77 -10.01
C GLY A 245 8.67 -5.38 -8.65
N TYR A 246 8.50 -6.24 -7.65
CA TYR A 246 9.04 -6.05 -6.31
C TYR A 246 10.27 -6.91 -6.10
N GLU A 247 11.20 -6.40 -5.31
CA GLU A 247 12.23 -7.25 -4.72
C GLU A 247 11.63 -7.99 -3.54
N VAL A 248 11.98 -9.25 -3.40
CA VAL A 248 11.59 -10.08 -2.26
C VAL A 248 12.85 -10.29 -1.43
N PRO A 249 12.87 -9.91 -0.13
CA PRO A 249 14.01 -10.22 0.73
C PRO A 249 14.28 -11.72 0.65
N THR A 250 15.53 -12.14 0.49
CA THR A 250 15.91 -13.54 0.73
C THR A 250 15.86 -13.77 2.24
N ASP A 251 15.22 -14.84 2.68
CA ASP A 251 15.30 -15.20 4.10
C ASP A 251 16.78 -15.45 4.42
N GLY A 252 17.28 -14.78 5.46
CA GLY A 252 18.60 -15.04 6.02
C GLY A 252 18.59 -16.29 6.87
#